data_AF-A0A257MQM6-F1
#
_entry.id   AF-A0A257MQM6-F1
#
_cell.length_a   1.000
_cell.length_b   1.000
_cell.length_c   1.000
_cell.angle_alpha   90.00
_cell.angle_beta   90.00
_cell.angle_gamma   90.00
#
_symmetry.space_group_name_H-M   'P 1'
#
loop_
_entity.id
_entity.type
_entity.pdbx_description
1 polymer ?
#
loop_
_entity_poly.entity_id
_entity_poly.type
_entity_poly.pdbx_seq_one_letter_code
_entity_poly.pdbx_strand_id
1 'polypeptide(L)'
;MIKHIVMFKLKERAEGRDRADNIKALQAMLEALPAKIKEIVFFEVGINFLQASIAYDLVLVSEFESLEALQSYQKHPEHLKVFDF
;
A
#
# COMPACT_ATOMS: atom_id res chain seq x y z
N MET A 1 -17.57 3.82 -8.60
CA MET A 1 -16.78 3.31 -7.48
C MET A 1 -15.99 2.07 -7.87
N ILE A 2 -14.68 2.10 -7.66
CA ILE A 2 -13.72 1.01 -7.92
C ILE A 2 -13.04 0.67 -6.59
N LYS A 3 -12.97 -0.62 -6.24
CA LYS A 3 -12.12 -1.11 -5.16
C LYS A 3 -10.80 -1.62 -5.74
N HIS A 4 -9.70 -1.05 -5.30
CA HIS A 4 -8.36 -1.49 -5.66
C HIS A 4 -7.69 -2.10 -4.42
N ILE A 5 -7.43 -3.41 -4.49
CA ILE A 5 -6.93 -4.21 -3.36
C ILE A 5 -5.58 -4.79 -3.75
N VAL A 6 -4.56 -4.52 -2.94
CA VAL A 6 -3.19 -5.00 -3.15
C VAL A 6 -2.74 -5.73 -1.89
N MET A 7 -2.12 -6.90 -2.07
CA MET A 7 -1.53 -7.66 -0.98
C MET A 7 -0.02 -7.79 -1.22
N PHE A 8 0.76 -7.54 -0.18
CA PHE A 8 2.23 -7.53 -0.25
C PHE A 8 2.80 -8.72 0.51
N LYS A 9 3.70 -9.45 -0.16
CA LYS A 9 4.53 -10.48 0.46
C LYS A 9 5.98 -10.07 0.29
N LEU A 10 6.60 -9.65 1.38
CA LEU A 10 7.93 -9.05 1.39
C LEU A 10 9.01 -10.13 1.52
N LYS A 11 10.19 -9.82 0.98
CA LYS A 11 11.38 -10.65 1.16
C LYS A 11 11.81 -10.62 2.64
N GLU A 12 12.47 -11.67 3.11
CA GLU A 12 13.02 -11.72 4.48
C GLU A 12 13.96 -10.54 4.78
N ARG A 13 14.70 -10.07 3.77
CA ARG A 13 15.55 -8.89 3.83
C ARG A 13 15.50 -8.11 2.50
N ALA A 14 15.42 -6.80 2.59
CA ALA A 14 15.47 -5.83 1.49
C ALA A 14 15.83 -4.45 2.06
N GLU A 15 16.38 -3.54 1.24
CA GLU A 15 16.68 -2.16 1.68
C GLU A 15 17.56 -2.07 2.95
N GLY A 16 18.45 -3.05 3.16
CA GLY A 16 19.30 -3.15 4.35
C GLY A 16 18.58 -3.51 5.65
N ARG A 17 17.25 -3.70 5.62
CA ARG A 17 16.38 -3.99 6.75
C ARG A 17 15.86 -5.43 6.73
N ASP A 18 15.33 -5.88 7.86
CA ASP A 18 14.56 -7.13 7.91
C ASP A 18 13.12 -6.90 7.42
N ARG A 19 12.38 -8.00 7.24
CA ARG A 19 10.99 -7.97 6.81
C ARG A 19 10.10 -7.15 7.74
N ALA A 20 10.24 -7.28 9.05
CA ALA A 20 9.35 -6.63 10.01
C ALA A 20 9.47 -5.10 9.98
N ASP A 21 10.69 -4.60 9.87
CA ASP A 21 10.96 -3.17 9.71
C ASP A 21 10.46 -2.64 8.36
N ASN A 22 10.63 -3.41 7.28
CA ASN A 22 10.10 -3.04 5.96
C ASN A 22 8.57 -3.01 5.92
N ILE A 23 7.88 -3.91 6.64
CA ILE A 23 6.40 -3.87 6.76
C ILE A 23 5.97 -2.54 7.38
N LYS A 24 6.59 -2.15 8.51
CA LYS A 24 6.25 -0.89 9.20
C LYS A 24 6.57 0.34 8.35
N ALA A 25 7.70 0.33 7.65
CA ALA A 25 8.08 1.41 6.75
C ALA A 25 7.08 1.55 5.59
N LEU A 26 6.72 0.43 4.95
CA LEU A 26 5.73 0.42 3.87
C LEU A 26 4.35 0.89 4.36
N GLN A 27 3.91 0.42 5.52
CA GLN A 27 2.65 0.87 6.14
C GLN A 27 2.64 2.40 6.32
N ALA A 28 3.68 2.96 6.95
CA ALA A 28 3.77 4.40 7.20
C ALA A 28 3.79 5.22 5.90
N MET A 29 4.47 4.73 4.86
CA MET A 29 4.48 5.36 3.54
C MET A 29 3.11 5.36 2.88
N LEU A 30 2.38 4.24 2.93
CA LEU A 30 1.03 4.10 2.39
C LEU A 30 0.02 4.98 3.15
N GLU A 31 0.02 4.94 4.48
CA GLU A 31 -0.91 5.70 5.34
C GLU A 31 -0.75 7.23 5.18
N ALA A 32 0.39 7.69 4.68
CA ALA A 32 0.60 9.11 4.38
C ALA A 32 -0.02 9.58 3.06
N LEU A 33 -0.43 8.68 2.16
CA LEU A 33 -0.95 9.02 0.82
C LEU A 33 -2.29 9.75 0.83
N PRO A 34 -3.29 9.41 1.67
CA PRO A 34 -4.60 10.09 1.67
C PRO A 34 -4.50 11.60 1.93
N ALA A 35 -3.51 12.03 2.72
CA ALA A 35 -3.27 13.45 2.97
C ALA A 35 -2.69 14.20 1.76
N LYS A 36 -2.23 13.48 0.72
CA LYS A 36 -1.50 14.02 -0.43
C LYS A 36 -2.20 13.79 -1.77
N ILE A 37 -3.10 12.82 -1.85
CA ILE A 37 -3.78 12.42 -3.10
C ILE A 37 -5.30 12.53 -2.90
N LYS A 38 -5.89 13.54 -3.53
CA LYS A 38 -7.33 13.88 -3.37
C LYS A 38 -8.28 12.86 -4.01
N GLU A 39 -7.79 12.06 -4.95
CA GLU A 39 -8.57 11.04 -5.66
C GLU A 39 -8.92 9.83 -4.80
N ILE A 40 -8.24 9.66 -3.66
CA ILE A 40 -8.49 8.60 -2.70
C ILE A 40 -9.78 8.90 -1.92
N VAL A 41 -10.78 8.03 -2.05
CA VAL A 41 -12.06 8.12 -1.33
C VAL A 41 -12.01 7.33 -0.02
N PHE A 42 -11.37 6.17 -0.06
CA PHE A 42 -11.13 5.31 1.09
C PHE A 42 -9.72 4.72 0.99
N PHE A 43 -9.07 4.56 2.14
CA PHE A 43 -7.73 4.00 2.23
C PHE A 43 -7.49 3.37 3.59
N GLU A 44 -7.22 2.08 3.60
CA GLU A 44 -6.91 1.32 4.81
C GLU A 44 -5.73 0.40 4.53
N VAL A 45 -4.77 0.40 5.46
CA VAL A 45 -3.62 -0.50 5.43
C VAL A 45 -3.73 -1.45 6.62
N GLY A 46 -3.75 -2.75 6.33
CA GLY A 46 -3.81 -3.80 7.34
C GLY A 46 -2.51 -4.59 7.37
N ILE A 47 -1.89 -4.72 8.55
CA ILE A 47 -0.78 -5.66 8.76
C ILE A 47 -1.36 -7.01 9.18
N ASN A 48 -0.81 -8.09 8.61
CA ASN A 48 -1.20 -9.42 8.99
C ASN A 48 -0.83 -9.72 10.46
N PHE A 49 -1.83 -10.13 11.23
CA PHE A 49 -1.67 -10.51 12.64
C PHE A 49 -1.42 -12.01 12.83
N LEU A 50 -1.96 -12.86 11.95
CA LEU A 50 -1.89 -14.32 12.07
C LEU A 50 -1.10 -14.92 10.91
N GLN A 51 0.06 -15.50 11.21
CA GLN A 51 0.90 -16.10 10.19
C GLN A 51 0.33 -17.45 9.73
N ALA A 52 0.28 -17.63 8.41
CA ALA A 52 -0.01 -18.89 7.74
C ALA A 52 0.87 -18.99 6.49
N SER A 53 1.09 -20.20 5.96
CA SER A 53 1.93 -20.40 4.77
C SER A 53 1.46 -19.62 3.55
N ILE A 54 0.14 -19.45 3.42
CA ILE A 54 -0.54 -18.70 2.35
C ILE A 54 -0.70 -17.20 2.66
N ALA A 55 -0.38 -16.78 3.89
CA ALA A 55 -0.60 -15.40 4.30
C ALA A 55 0.36 -14.43 3.60
N TYR A 56 -0.15 -13.22 3.40
CA TYR A 56 0.62 -12.05 3.01
C TYR A 56 0.96 -11.25 4.25
N ASP A 57 1.85 -10.28 4.12
CA ASP A 57 2.36 -9.49 5.23
C ASP A 57 1.51 -8.23 5.48
N LEU A 58 1.02 -7.61 4.40
CA LEU A 58 0.28 -6.36 4.42
C LEU A 58 -0.78 -6.35 3.32
N VAL A 59 -1.92 -5.73 3.58
CA VAL A 59 -2.98 -5.45 2.59
C VAL A 59 -3.25 -3.95 2.52
N LEU A 60 -3.45 -3.46 1.31
CA LEU A 60 -4.01 -2.14 1.02
C LEU A 60 -5.41 -2.33 0.46
N VAL A 61 -6.41 -1.71 1.10
CA VAL A 61 -7.76 -1.57 0.58
C VAL A 61 -7.99 -0.10 0.26
N SER A 62 -8.26 0.21 -1.01
CA SER A 62 -8.48 1.58 -1.46
C SER A 62 -9.68 1.68 -2.38
N GLU A 63 -10.36 2.83 -2.35
CA GLU A 63 -11.51 3.11 -3.19
C GLU A 63 -11.37 4.42 -3.96
N PHE A 64 -11.86 4.41 -5.19
CA PHE A 64 -11.81 5.54 -6.13
C PHE A 64 -13.17 5.70 -6.82
N GLU A 65 -13.53 6.93 -7.19
CA GLU A 65 -14.82 7.20 -7.85
C GLU A 65 -14.91 6.58 -9.25
N SER A 66 -13.82 6.67 -10.02
CA SER A 66 -13.76 6.24 -11.41
C SER A 66 -12.41 5.64 -11.80
N LEU A 67 -12.32 5.11 -13.03
CA LEU A 67 -11.07 4.58 -13.57
C LEU A 67 -10.03 5.70 -13.76
N GLU A 68 -10.45 6.89 -14.15
CA GLU A 68 -9.59 8.06 -14.32
C GLU A 68 -8.97 8.49 -12.98
N ALA A 69 -9.75 8.46 -11.89
CA ALA A 69 -9.26 8.74 -10.54
C ALA A 69 -8.21 7.72 -10.10
N LEU A 70 -8.45 6.41 -10.32
CA LEU A 70 -7.47 5.36 -10.04
C LEU A 70 -6.18 5.55 -10.88
N GLN A 71 -6.31 5.88 -12.16
CA GLN A 71 -5.16 6.13 -13.04
C GLN A 71 -4.36 7.38 -12.62
N SER A 72 -5.04 8.44 -12.15
CA SER A 72 -4.39 9.63 -11.59
C SER A 72 -3.58 9.24 -10.34
N TYR A 73 -4.20 8.51 -9.42
CA TYR A 73 -3.54 7.98 -8.22
C TYR A 73 -2.29 7.15 -8.56
N GLN A 74 -2.39 6.20 -9.49
CA GLN A 74 -1.27 5.33 -9.86
C GLN A 74 -0.05 6.09 -10.39
N LYS A 75 -0.28 7.22 -11.08
CA LYS A 75 0.77 8.08 -11.66
C LYS A 75 1.20 9.22 -10.72
N HIS A 76 0.55 9.37 -9.56
CA HIS A 76 0.84 10.46 -8.65
C HIS A 76 2.27 10.35 -8.10
N PRO A 77 3.07 11.43 -8.04
CA PRO A 77 4.47 11.37 -7.58
C PRO A 77 4.63 10.73 -6.20
N GLU A 78 3.72 11.00 -5.27
CA GLU A 78 3.76 10.41 -3.92
C GLU A 78 3.45 8.92 -3.94
N HIS A 79 2.59 8.44 -4.84
CA HIS A 79 2.35 7.00 -5.00
C HIS A 79 3.56 6.31 -5.63
N LEU A 80 4.20 6.93 -6.63
CA LEU A 80 5.40 6.38 -7.27
C LEU A 80 6.56 6.18 -6.29
N LYS A 81 6.71 7.08 -5.29
CA LYS A 81 7.69 6.88 -4.20
C LYS A 81 7.46 5.61 -3.40
N VAL A 82 6.20 5.17 -3.25
CA VAL A 82 5.86 3.91 -2.58
C VAL A 82 6.06 2.72 -3.50
N PHE A 83 5.80 2.89 -4.79
CA PHE A 83 6.04 1.86 -5.80
C PHE A 83 7.54 1.53 -5.95
N ASP A 84 8.41 2.54 -5.81
CA ASP A 84 9.87 2.41 -5.93
C ASP A 84 10.57 1.90 -4.64
N PHE A 85 9.81 1.68 -3.55
CA PHE A 85 10.31 1.19 -2.27
C PHE A 85 10.54 -0.34 -2.26
#